data_AF-A0A6P7SSR5-F1
#
_entry.id   AF-A0A6P7SSR5-F1
#
_cell.length_a   1.000
_cell.length_b   1.000
_cell.length_c   1.000
_cell.angle_alpha   90.00
_cell.angle_beta   90.00
_cell.angle_gamma   90.00
#
_symmetry.space_group_name_H-M   'P 1'
#
loop_
_entity.id
_entity.type
_entity.pdbx_description
1 polymer ?
#
loop_
_entity_poly.entity_id
_entity_poly.type
_entity_poly.pdbx_seq_one_letter_code
_entity_poly.pdbx_strand_id
1 'polypeptide(L)'
;MLKLFFELKEGVKIFMDIKGVPIIELEDKKFQSDLAFLVDITSHLNNLNLKLQSSNQLITSLLFHIKSLQLMLHSFVTQLKRKCFKHFPKLSEQHPESTKEYSDEYESFLKKFEIRFEELQDKIELRVLKTPFDMCPEEDPDS
;
A
#
# COMPACT_ATOMS: atom_id res chain seq x y z
N MET A 1 11.91 2.45 -4.88
CA MET A 1 12.29 2.82 -6.27
C MET A 1 11.46 3.98 -6.79
N LEU A 2 10.11 3.91 -6.84
CA LEU A 2 9.26 5.01 -7.35
C LEU A 2 9.42 6.33 -6.58
N LYS A 3 9.46 6.29 -5.24
CA LYS A 3 9.70 7.48 -4.41
C LYS A 3 11.00 8.21 -4.80
N LEU A 4 12.09 7.45 -4.96
CA LEU A 4 13.39 8.00 -5.36
C LEU A 4 13.33 8.61 -6.76
N PHE A 5 12.70 7.91 -7.70
CA PHE A 5 12.50 8.45 -9.05
C PHE A 5 11.70 9.76 -9.02
N PHE A 6 10.61 9.81 -8.25
CA PHE A 6 9.78 11.01 -8.14
C PHE A 6 10.51 12.21 -7.52
N GLU A 7 11.43 11.97 -6.59
CA GLU A 7 12.29 12.99 -5.99
C GLU A 7 13.37 13.48 -6.97
N LEU A 8 13.87 12.60 -7.83
CA LEU A 8 14.93 12.90 -8.80
C LEU A 8 14.41 13.32 -10.18
N LYS A 9 13.10 13.30 -10.42
CA LYS A 9 12.51 13.46 -11.77
C LYS A 9 12.98 14.72 -12.51
N GLU A 10 13.17 15.84 -11.82
CA GLU A 10 13.70 17.07 -12.43
C GLU A 10 15.15 16.92 -12.89
N GLY A 11 15.99 16.26 -12.07
CA GLY A 11 17.36 15.96 -12.45
C GLY A 11 17.44 14.97 -13.61
N VAL A 12 16.56 13.96 -13.63
CA VAL A 12 16.43 13.01 -14.74
C VAL A 12 16.00 13.74 -16.01
N LYS A 13 15.03 14.66 -15.93
CA LYS A 13 14.58 15.48 -17.05
C LYS A 13 15.73 16.29 -17.64
N ILE A 14 16.42 17.10 -16.82
CA ILE A 14 17.57 17.91 -17.25
C ILE A 14 18.66 17.05 -17.90
N PHE A 15 18.98 15.91 -17.27
CA PHE A 15 19.98 14.99 -17.81
C PHE A 15 19.60 14.47 -19.20
N MET A 16 18.34 14.13 -19.40
CA MET A 16 17.82 13.61 -20.66
C MET A 16 17.76 14.68 -21.76
N ASP A 17 17.43 15.92 -21.39
CA ASP A 17 17.50 17.08 -22.28
C ASP A 17 18.94 17.32 -22.79
N ILE A 18 19.93 17.24 -21.89
CA ILE A 18 21.36 17.35 -22.26
C ILE A 18 21.79 16.23 -23.22
N LYS A 19 21.20 15.04 -23.08
CA LYS A 19 21.46 13.90 -23.97
C LYS A 19 20.72 13.99 -25.30
N GLY A 20 19.87 15.01 -25.49
CA GLY A 20 19.09 15.20 -26.71
C GLY A 20 17.92 14.21 -26.83
N VAL A 21 17.50 13.58 -25.72
CA VAL A 21 16.38 12.63 -25.67
C VAL A 21 15.38 13.11 -24.62
N PRO A 22 14.66 14.22 -24.85
CA PRO A 22 13.74 14.78 -23.86
C PRO A 22 12.62 13.79 -23.52
N ILE A 23 12.26 13.73 -22.23
CA ILE A 23 11.14 12.90 -21.74
C ILE A 23 9.92 13.81 -21.56
N ILE A 24 9.09 13.89 -22.59
CA ILE A 24 7.92 14.76 -22.64
C ILE A 24 6.88 14.41 -21.56
N GLU A 25 6.83 13.14 -21.14
CA GLU A 25 5.92 12.65 -20.10
C GLU A 25 6.19 13.31 -18.75
N LEU A 26 7.45 13.71 -18.48
CA LEU A 26 7.78 14.44 -17.25
C LEU A 26 7.24 15.86 -17.23
N GLU A 27 6.79 16.41 -18.36
CA GLU A 27 6.11 17.71 -18.44
C GLU A 27 4.59 17.59 -18.37
N ASP A 28 4.05 16.40 -18.63
CA ASP A 28 2.62 16.15 -18.64
C ASP A 28 2.04 16.13 -17.23
N LYS A 29 1.07 17.02 -16.96
CA LYS A 29 0.46 17.16 -15.64
C LYS A 29 -0.29 15.91 -15.20
N LYS A 30 -0.90 15.17 -16.14
CA LYS A 30 -1.62 13.94 -15.82
C LYS A 30 -0.64 12.86 -15.40
N PHE A 31 0.45 12.68 -16.15
CA PHE A 31 1.52 11.76 -15.82
C PHE A 31 2.15 12.08 -14.47
N GLN A 32 2.43 13.36 -14.17
CA GLN A 32 2.95 13.74 -12.85
C GLN A 32 1.99 13.39 -11.72
N SER A 33 0.69 13.58 -11.92
CA SER A 33 -0.36 13.21 -10.97
C SER A 33 -0.46 11.68 -10.79
N ASP A 34 -0.43 10.93 -11.88
CA ASP A 34 -0.46 9.46 -11.88
C ASP A 34 0.76 8.88 -11.15
N LEU A 35 1.95 9.43 -11.45
CA LEU A 35 3.17 9.05 -10.77
C LEU A 35 3.13 9.40 -9.28
N ALA A 36 2.66 10.59 -8.92
CA ALA A 36 2.52 11.02 -7.53
C ALA A 36 1.57 10.11 -6.74
N PHE A 37 0.43 9.76 -7.36
CA PHE A 37 -0.51 8.78 -6.81
C PHE A 37 0.16 7.43 -6.57
N LEU A 38 0.85 6.87 -7.57
CA LEU A 38 1.57 5.60 -7.43
C LEU A 38 2.64 5.63 -6.34
N VAL A 39 3.34 6.75 -6.16
CA VAL A 39 4.32 6.93 -5.07
C VAL A 39 3.65 6.85 -3.70
N ASP A 40 2.50 7.51 -3.53
CA ASP A 40 1.74 7.45 -2.26
C ASP A 40 1.23 6.02 -2.00
N ILE A 41 0.63 5.35 -2.99
CA ILE A 41 0.16 3.96 -2.84
C ILE A 41 1.31 3.03 -2.44
N THR A 42 2.39 3.04 -3.22
CA THR A 42 3.49 2.10 -3.00
C THR A 42 4.21 2.36 -1.69
N SER A 43 4.21 3.60 -1.20
CA SER A 43 4.72 3.93 0.14
C SER A 43 3.85 3.30 1.24
N HIS A 44 2.52 3.36 1.12
CA HIS A 44 1.61 2.67 2.04
C HIS A 44 1.86 1.16 2.02
N LEU A 45 1.84 0.56 0.82
CA LEU A 45 2.04 -0.89 0.66
C LEU A 45 3.40 -1.35 1.20
N ASN A 46 4.46 -0.58 1.00
CA ASN A 46 5.77 -0.91 1.56
C ASN A 46 5.78 -0.86 3.09
N ASN A 47 5.19 0.17 3.71
CA ASN A 47 5.09 0.23 5.17
C ASN A 47 4.35 -0.99 5.74
N LEU A 48 3.32 -1.43 5.03
CA LEU A 48 2.46 -2.53 5.43
C LEU A 48 3.15 -3.87 5.19
N ASN A 49 3.83 -4.05 4.06
CA ASN A 49 4.64 -5.23 3.78
C ASN A 49 5.76 -5.41 4.81
N LEU A 50 6.43 -4.32 5.25
CA LEU A 50 7.44 -4.38 6.31
C LEU A 50 6.85 -4.87 7.64
N LYS A 51 5.62 -4.47 7.98
CA LYS A 51 4.93 -4.97 9.19
C LYS A 51 4.64 -6.47 9.10
N LEU A 52 4.15 -6.93 7.94
CA LEU A 52 3.84 -8.34 7.68
C LEU A 52 5.09 -9.23 7.63
N GLN A 53 6.24 -8.69 7.21
CA GLN A 53 7.50 -9.41 7.10
C GLN A 53 8.35 -9.38 8.39
N SER A 54 7.87 -8.77 9.47
CA SER A 54 8.60 -8.79 10.73
C SER A 54 8.68 -10.22 11.27
N SER A 55 9.84 -10.61 11.82
CA SER A 55 10.05 -11.96 12.34
C SER A 55 9.28 -12.17 13.65
N ASN A 56 9.06 -13.44 14.01
CA ASN A 56 8.43 -13.88 15.27
C ASN A 56 6.99 -13.38 15.51
N GLN A 57 6.21 -13.16 14.45
CA GLN A 57 4.79 -12.84 14.58
C GLN A 57 3.93 -14.09 14.75
N LEU A 58 3.01 -14.06 15.73
CA LEU A 58 1.95 -15.06 15.84
C LEU A 58 1.04 -15.00 14.60
N ILE A 59 0.49 -16.14 14.20
CA ILE A 59 -0.42 -16.23 13.05
C ILE A 59 -1.68 -15.35 13.23
N THR A 60 -2.12 -15.15 14.47
CA THR A 60 -3.21 -14.24 14.84
C THR A 60 -2.82 -12.78 14.66
N SER A 61 -1.55 -12.42 14.92
CA SER A 61 -1.02 -11.08 14.65
C SER A 61 -0.98 -10.80 13.15
N LEU A 62 -0.60 -11.79 12.34
CA LEU A 62 -0.62 -11.68 10.88
C LEU A 62 -2.04 -11.42 10.36
N LEU A 63 -3.03 -12.17 10.86
CA LEU A 63 -4.44 -11.96 10.53
C LEU A 63 -4.92 -10.55 10.92
N PHE A 64 -4.56 -10.09 12.13
CA PHE A 64 -4.88 -8.73 12.59
C PHE A 64 -4.26 -7.67 11.67
N HIS A 65 -3.01 -7.83 11.25
CA HIS A 65 -2.36 -6.90 10.33
C HIS A 65 -3.05 -6.86 8.96
N ILE A 66 -3.45 -8.02 8.41
CA ILE A 66 -4.18 -8.08 7.14
C ILE A 66 -5.55 -7.38 7.26
N LYS A 67 -6.32 -7.64 8.32
CA LYS A 67 -7.62 -6.97 8.53
C LYS A 67 -7.46 -5.47 8.75
N SER A 68 -6.49 -5.05 9.55
CA SER A 68 -6.17 -3.64 9.77
C SER A 68 -5.76 -2.95 8.46
N LEU A 69 -4.97 -3.64 7.63
CA LEU A 69 -4.60 -3.19 6.31
C LEU A 69 -5.83 -2.99 5.41
N GLN A 70 -6.71 -3.98 5.29
CA GLN A 70 -7.95 -3.85 4.51
C GLN A 70 -8.79 -2.63 4.95
N LEU A 71 -8.99 -2.45 6.26
CA LEU A 71 -9.72 -1.29 6.80
C LEU A 71 -9.07 0.05 6.44
N MET A 72 -7.74 0.12 6.51
CA MET A 72 -6.99 1.32 6.13
C MET A 72 -7.14 1.63 4.63
N LEU A 73 -7.04 0.61 3.77
CA LEU A 73 -7.22 0.75 2.33
C LEU A 73 -8.64 1.23 1.98
N HIS A 74 -9.68 0.70 2.65
CA HIS A 74 -11.06 1.19 2.53
C HIS A 74 -11.19 2.68 2.90
N SER A 75 -10.52 3.10 3.96
CA SER A 75 -10.48 4.51 4.35
C SER A 75 -9.87 5.39 3.25
N PHE A 76 -8.80 4.92 2.60
CA PHE A 76 -8.15 5.66 1.52
C PHE A 76 -9.03 5.83 0.29
N VAL A 77 -9.81 4.82 -0.11
CA VAL A 77 -10.83 4.97 -1.17
C VAL A 77 -11.82 6.07 -0.81
N THR A 78 -12.32 6.07 0.43
CA THR A 78 -13.27 7.07 0.91
C THR A 78 -12.68 8.47 0.92
N GLN A 79 -11.40 8.60 1.31
CA GLN A 79 -10.68 9.87 1.30
C GLN A 79 -10.49 10.41 -0.12
N LEU A 80 -10.08 9.57 -1.08
CA LEU A 80 -9.96 9.96 -2.50
C LEU A 80 -11.31 10.43 -3.07
N LYS A 81 -12.40 9.69 -2.80
CA LYS A 81 -13.77 10.09 -3.21
C LYS A 81 -14.18 11.45 -2.64
N ARG A 82 -13.67 11.81 -1.46
CA ARG A 82 -13.94 13.10 -0.78
C ARG A 82 -12.89 14.18 -1.07
N LYS A 83 -11.94 13.95 -1.98
CA LYS A 83 -10.79 14.84 -2.25
C LYS A 83 -10.00 15.20 -0.99
N CYS A 84 -9.87 14.26 -0.06
CA CYS A 84 -9.07 14.41 1.15
C CYS A 84 -7.70 13.77 0.95
N PHE A 85 -6.65 14.60 0.93
CA PHE A 85 -5.29 14.14 0.60
C PHE A 85 -4.38 13.90 1.81
N LYS A 86 -4.95 13.73 3.02
CA LYS A 86 -4.17 13.54 4.26
C LYS A 86 -3.16 12.40 4.15
N HIS A 87 -3.51 11.33 3.43
CA HIS A 87 -2.67 10.17 3.18
C HIS A 87 -2.15 10.10 1.74
N PHE A 88 -2.33 11.17 0.96
CA PHE A 88 -1.86 11.28 -0.42
C PHE A 88 -1.11 12.61 -0.63
N PRO A 89 -0.03 12.87 0.15
CA PRO A 89 0.67 14.14 0.10
C PRO A 89 1.30 14.41 -1.27
N LYS A 90 1.85 13.39 -1.96
CA LYS A 90 2.44 13.60 -3.28
C LYS A 90 1.39 13.93 -4.31
N LEU A 91 0.27 13.23 -4.30
CA LEU A 91 -0.84 13.57 -5.17
C LEU A 91 -1.39 14.98 -4.87
N SER A 92 -1.44 15.39 -3.60
CA SER A 92 -1.88 16.74 -3.21
C SER A 92 -1.02 17.84 -3.83
N GLU A 93 0.30 17.62 -3.91
CA GLU A 93 1.26 18.56 -4.51
C GLU A 93 0.98 18.79 -6.01
N GLN A 94 0.29 17.86 -6.68
CA GLN A 94 -0.01 17.95 -8.11
C GLN A 94 -1.32 18.68 -8.43
N HIS A 95 -2.10 19.04 -7.41
CA HIS A 95 -3.39 19.72 -7.56
C HIS A 95 -4.31 19.09 -8.62
N PRO A 96 -4.62 17.78 -8.54
CA PRO A 96 -5.41 17.11 -9.56
C PRO A 96 -6.84 17.66 -9.62
N GLU A 97 -7.36 17.89 -10.82
CA GLU A 97 -8.72 18.41 -11.04
C GLU A 97 -9.79 17.42 -10.55
N SER A 98 -9.53 16.13 -10.74
CA SER A 98 -10.39 15.02 -10.36
C SER A 98 -9.59 13.94 -9.62
N THR A 99 -10.24 13.30 -8.65
CA THR A 99 -9.71 12.12 -7.95
C THR A 99 -10.47 10.85 -8.27
N LYS A 100 -11.45 10.91 -9.19
CA LYS A 100 -12.35 9.80 -9.48
C LYS A 100 -11.60 8.59 -10.05
N GLU A 101 -10.74 8.82 -11.04
CA GLU A 101 -9.92 7.75 -11.64
C GLU A 101 -9.04 7.07 -10.59
N TYR A 102 -8.43 7.86 -9.70
CA TYR A 102 -7.64 7.34 -8.60
C TYR A 102 -8.48 6.52 -7.62
N SER A 103 -9.68 6.99 -7.24
CA SER A 103 -10.54 6.22 -6.35
C SER A 103 -11.03 4.92 -6.97
N ASP A 104 -11.36 4.93 -8.26
CA ASP A 104 -11.88 3.78 -8.99
C ASP A 104 -10.78 2.72 -9.17
N GLU A 105 -9.56 3.16 -9.53
CA GLU A 105 -8.39 2.28 -9.64
C GLU A 105 -8.00 1.70 -8.28
N TYR A 106 -8.02 2.52 -7.22
CA TYR A 106 -7.72 2.07 -5.85
C TYR A 106 -8.75 1.05 -5.34
N GLU A 107 -10.03 1.26 -5.66
CA GLU A 107 -11.10 0.33 -5.32
C GLU A 107 -10.97 -1.01 -6.08
N SER A 108 -10.58 -0.97 -7.35
CA SER A 108 -10.25 -2.16 -8.15
C SER A 108 -9.06 -2.92 -7.55
N PHE A 109 -8.00 -2.20 -7.16
CA PHE A 109 -6.85 -2.76 -6.46
C PHE A 109 -7.26 -3.42 -5.14
N LEU A 110 -8.07 -2.75 -4.32
CA LEU A 110 -8.53 -3.24 -3.03
C LEU A 110 -9.30 -4.57 -3.17
N LYS A 111 -10.22 -4.66 -4.13
CA LYS A 111 -10.96 -5.91 -4.40
C LYS A 111 -10.02 -7.07 -4.73
N LYS A 112 -9.02 -6.84 -5.59
CA LYS A 112 -8.01 -7.85 -5.94
C LYS A 112 -7.16 -8.23 -4.72
N PHE A 113 -6.84 -7.26 -3.88
CA PHE A 113 -6.11 -7.49 -2.64
C PHE A 113 -6.93 -8.36 -1.68
N GLU A 114 -8.22 -8.06 -1.46
CA GLU A 114 -9.10 -8.84 -0.59
C GLU A 114 -9.23 -10.30 -1.05
N ILE A 115 -9.53 -10.51 -2.33
CA ILE A 115 -9.63 -11.86 -2.94
C ILE A 115 -8.34 -12.66 -2.71
N ARG A 116 -7.17 -12.02 -2.83
CA ARG A 116 -5.88 -12.70 -2.63
C ARG A 116 -5.69 -13.20 -1.21
N PHE A 117 -6.26 -12.52 -0.21
CA PHE A 117 -6.06 -12.86 1.20
C PHE A 117 -7.23 -13.63 1.83
N GLU A 118 -8.36 -13.75 1.15
CA GLU A 118 -9.56 -14.46 1.60
C GLU A 118 -9.24 -15.90 2.03
N GLU A 119 -8.62 -16.71 1.18
CA GLU A 119 -8.27 -18.10 1.52
C GLU A 119 -7.32 -18.22 2.72
N LEU A 120 -6.40 -17.26 2.89
CA LEU A 120 -5.47 -17.26 4.01
C LEU A 120 -6.20 -16.93 5.31
N GLN A 121 -7.12 -15.96 5.26
CA GLN A 121 -7.94 -15.57 6.41
C GLN A 121 -8.79 -16.74 6.89
N ASP A 122 -9.50 -17.41 5.99
CA ASP A 122 -10.34 -18.58 6.32
C ASP A 122 -9.55 -19.71 6.96
N LYS A 123 -8.37 -20.03 6.41
CA LYS A 123 -7.49 -21.08 6.96
C LYS A 123 -7.01 -20.73 8.37
N ILE A 124 -6.67 -19.46 8.63
CA ILE A 124 -6.22 -19.02 9.95
C ILE A 124 -7.38 -19.03 10.95
N GLU A 125 -8.54 -18.50 10.58
CA GLU A 125 -9.72 -18.46 11.46
C GLU A 125 -10.18 -19.87 11.84
N LEU A 126 -10.25 -20.79 10.88
CA LEU A 126 -10.56 -22.21 11.14
C LEU A 126 -9.55 -22.87 12.07
N ARG A 127 -8.26 -22.51 11.99
CA ARG A 127 -7.21 -23.07 12.86
C ARG A 127 -7.34 -22.56 14.30
N VAL A 128 -7.54 -21.24 14.47
CA VAL A 128 -7.77 -20.61 15.78
C VAL A 128 -8.99 -21.20 16.49
N LEU A 129 -10.07 -21.47 15.74
CA LEU A 129 -11.29 -22.07 16.29
C LEU A 129 -11.15 -23.55 16.65
N LYS A 130 -10.26 -24.29 15.97
CA LYS A 130 -10.07 -25.73 16.19
C LYS A 130 -9.08 -26.05 17.30
N THR A 131 -8.16 -25.16 17.61
CA THR A 131 -7.15 -25.37 18.66
C THR A 131 -7.16 -24.24 19.71
N PRO A 132 -8.29 -23.95 20.38
CA PRO A 132 -8.33 -22.87 21.37
C PRO A 132 -7.52 -23.18 22.64
N PHE A 133 -7.22 -24.45 22.93
CA PHE A 133 -6.52 -24.89 24.14
C PHE A 133 -5.28 -25.78 23.89
N ASP A 134 -4.88 -26.04 22.64
CA ASP A 134 -3.72 -26.89 22.33
C ASP A 134 -2.38 -26.13 22.33
N MET A 135 -2.35 -24.85 22.72
CA MET A 135 -1.10 -24.20 23.08
C MET A 135 -0.70 -24.65 24.47
N CYS A 136 -0.06 -25.83 24.56
CA CYS A 136 0.64 -26.22 25.78
C CYS A 136 1.64 -25.12 26.14
N PRO A 137 1.66 -24.64 27.40
CA PRO A 137 2.81 -23.87 27.87
C PRO A 137 4.06 -24.74 27.66
N GLU A 138 5.12 -24.16 27.10
CA GLU A 138 6.42 -24.83 27.09
C GLU A 138 6.71 -25.25 28.52
N GLU A 139 6.88 -26.55 28.75
CA GLU A 139 7.31 -27.05 30.04
C GLU A 139 8.68 -26.42 30.32
N ASP A 140 8.76 -25.59 31.37
CA ASP A 140 10.02 -25.11 31.90
C ASP A 140 10.90 -26.34 32.16
N PRO A 141 12.05 -26.48 31.47
CA PRO A 141 12.95 -27.59 31.72
C PRO A 141 13.74 -27.25 32.97
N ASP A 142 13.11 -27.34 34.14
CA ASP A 142 13.71 -27.50 35.48
C ASP A 142 12.60 -27.40 36.54
N SER A 143 12.01 -28.53 36.93
CA SER A 143 11.24 -28.70 38.17
C SER A 143 11.54 -30.06 38.79
#